data_AF-A0A7V9N9T4-F1
#
_entry.id   AF-A0A7V9N9T4-F1
#
_cell.length_a   1.000
_cell.length_b   1.000
_cell.length_c   1.000
_cell.angle_alpha   90.00
_cell.angle_beta   90.00
_cell.angle_gamma   90.00
#
_symmetry.space_group_name_H-M   'P 1'
#
loop_
_entity.id
_entity.type
_entity.pdbx_description
1 polymer ?
#
loop_
_entity_poly.entity_id
_entity_poly.type
_entity_poly.pdbx_seq_one_letter_code
_entity_poly.pdbx_strand_id
1 'polypeptide(L)'
;MSTPASAAPADIANSVAADVMSPFCPGSTLHDCSSAEAQDLREEILARAENGWSRTRIMSWLEDEYGPSIRSTPATEGAGWLAWLLPLAVVIGGAAVAWAFLRRSTSSSGVEPSTQVTRSERSELERELRTLRGRP
;
A
#
# COMPACT_ATOMS: atom_id res chain seq x y z
N MET A 1 12.16 9.16 -30.69
CA MET A 1 11.85 7.79 -30.23
C MET A 1 13.19 7.09 -30.06
N SER A 2 13.80 7.18 -28.88
CA SER A 2 15.12 6.60 -28.61
C SER A 2 14.92 5.24 -27.96
N THR A 3 15.03 4.19 -28.76
CA THR A 3 15.20 2.82 -28.31
C THR A 3 16.57 2.74 -27.63
N PRO A 4 16.70 2.40 -26.33
CA PRO A 4 18.02 2.08 -25.80
C PRO A 4 18.41 0.72 -26.39
N ALA A 5 19.44 0.71 -27.21
CA ALA A 5 20.19 -0.47 -27.57
C ALA A 5 20.59 -1.21 -26.29
N SER A 6 20.59 -2.54 -26.32
CA SER A 6 21.10 -3.41 -25.24
C SER A 6 22.32 -2.79 -24.57
N ALA A 7 22.15 -2.26 -23.37
CA ALA A 7 23.27 -1.86 -22.52
C ALA A 7 24.12 -3.11 -22.26
N ALA A 8 25.46 -2.97 -22.28
CA ALA A 8 26.32 -4.11 -22.04
C ALA A 8 26.01 -4.70 -20.64
N PRO A 9 26.22 -6.01 -20.42
CA PRO A 9 26.03 -6.61 -19.10
C PRO A 9 26.75 -5.85 -17.98
N ALA A 10 27.94 -5.31 -18.28
CA ALA A 10 28.70 -4.45 -17.38
C ALA A 10 27.99 -3.12 -17.06
N ASP A 11 27.33 -2.49 -18.02
CA ASP A 11 26.57 -1.25 -17.80
C ASP A 11 25.35 -1.51 -16.90
N ILE A 12 24.68 -2.65 -17.12
CA ILE A 12 23.56 -3.09 -16.28
C ILE A 12 24.05 -3.30 -14.85
N ALA A 13 25.13 -4.04 -14.66
CA ALA A 13 25.71 -4.32 -13.34
C ALA A 13 26.10 -3.04 -12.59
N ASN A 14 26.78 -2.11 -13.28
CA ASN A 14 27.17 -0.83 -12.72
C ASN A 14 25.96 0.03 -12.32
N SER A 15 24.92 0.07 -13.17
CA SER A 15 23.70 0.82 -12.85
C SER A 15 22.96 0.26 -11.63
N VAL A 16 22.92 -1.07 -11.49
CA VAL A 16 22.31 -1.72 -10.31
C VAL A 16 23.14 -1.41 -9.06
N ALA A 17 24.47 -1.53 -9.13
CA ALA A 17 25.35 -1.28 -8.00
C ALA A 17 25.30 0.19 -7.49
N ALA A 18 25.04 1.15 -8.38
CA ALA A 18 24.88 2.56 -8.01
C ALA A 18 23.54 2.86 -7.32
N ASP A 19 22.47 2.16 -7.69
CA ASP A 19 21.11 2.41 -7.16
C ASP A 19 20.81 1.63 -5.86
N VAL A 20 21.67 0.68 -5.52
CA VAL A 20 21.57 -0.21 -4.36
C VAL A 20 22.46 0.27 -3.23
N MET A 21 21.93 0.35 -2.01
CA MET A 21 22.70 0.56 -0.79
C MET A 21 23.40 -0.74 -0.39
N SER A 22 24.66 -0.65 0.04
CA SER A 22 25.39 -1.83 0.48
C SER A 22 24.84 -2.33 1.83
N PRO A 23 24.47 -3.62 1.95
CA PRO A 23 24.12 -4.21 3.25
C PRO A 23 25.36 -4.39 4.15
N PHE A 24 26.55 -4.36 3.56
CA PHE A 24 27.83 -4.60 4.24
C PHE A 24 28.49 -3.30 4.73
N CYS A 25 28.22 -2.18 4.07
CA CYS A 25 28.76 -0.86 4.41
C CYS A 25 27.63 0.14 4.71
N PRO A 26 27.41 0.55 5.98
CA PRO A 26 26.36 1.51 6.31
C PRO A 26 26.62 2.88 5.68
N GLY A 27 25.64 3.41 4.94
CA GLY A 27 25.70 4.75 4.35
C GLY A 27 26.51 4.85 3.06
N SER A 28 26.81 3.74 2.39
CA SER A 28 27.47 3.72 1.08
C SER A 28 26.71 2.83 0.10
N THR A 29 26.78 3.15 -1.19
CA THR A 29 26.19 2.31 -2.24
C THR A 29 26.98 1.00 -2.38
N LEU A 30 26.35 0.00 -3.01
CA LEU A 30 27.04 -1.22 -3.40
C LEU A 30 28.20 -0.90 -4.33
N HIS A 31 28.14 0.15 -5.15
CA HIS A 31 29.26 0.61 -5.98
C HIS A 31 30.44 1.17 -5.16
N ASP A 32 30.18 1.89 -4.07
CA ASP A 32 31.23 2.59 -3.30
C ASP A 32 31.85 1.75 -2.16
N CYS A 33 31.19 0.67 -1.74
CA CYS A 33 31.66 -0.21 -0.66
C CYS A 33 32.86 -1.06 -1.12
N SER A 34 34.05 -0.89 -0.53
CA SER A 34 35.26 -1.65 -0.89
C SER A 34 35.40 -3.02 -0.22
N SER A 35 34.37 -3.50 0.49
CA SER A 35 34.42 -4.81 1.17
C SER A 35 34.49 -5.97 0.17
N ALA A 36 35.06 -7.11 0.60
CA ALA A 36 35.17 -8.30 -0.24
C ALA A 36 33.79 -8.85 -0.61
N GLU A 37 32.86 -8.84 0.35
CA GLU A 37 31.48 -9.31 0.18
C GLU A 37 30.70 -8.45 -0.82
N ALA A 38 30.98 -7.14 -0.86
CA ALA A 38 30.39 -6.24 -1.85
C ALA A 38 30.96 -6.49 -3.27
N GLN A 39 32.23 -6.88 -3.37
CA GLN A 39 32.84 -7.25 -4.65
C GLN A 39 32.24 -8.55 -5.18
N ASP A 40 32.14 -9.59 -4.34
CA ASP A 40 31.52 -10.87 -4.70
C ASP A 40 30.08 -10.67 -5.21
N LEU A 41 29.31 -9.80 -4.53
CA LEU A 41 27.94 -9.49 -4.95
C LEU A 41 27.89 -8.76 -6.31
N ARG A 42 28.83 -7.87 -6.61
CA ARG A 42 28.93 -7.21 -7.93
C ARG A 42 29.28 -8.19 -9.03
N GLU A 43 30.19 -9.13 -8.76
CA GLU A 43 30.53 -10.20 -9.70
C GLU A 43 29.33 -11.09 -9.98
N GLU A 44 28.53 -11.42 -8.95
CA GLU A 44 27.31 -12.18 -9.13
C GLU A 44 26.25 -11.43 -9.95
N ILE A 45 26.07 -10.13 -9.69
CA ILE A 45 25.20 -9.25 -10.48
C ILE A 45 25.64 -9.22 -11.94
N LEU A 46 26.95 -9.11 -12.19
CA LEU A 46 27.53 -9.14 -13.53
C LEU A 46 27.28 -10.48 -14.22
N ALA A 47 27.55 -11.59 -13.56
CA ALA A 47 27.29 -12.92 -14.08
C ALA A 47 25.80 -13.09 -14.45
N ARG A 48 24.87 -12.61 -13.61
CA ARG A 48 23.43 -12.64 -13.91
C ARG A 48 23.07 -11.77 -15.11
N ALA A 49 23.67 -10.58 -15.23
CA ALA A 49 23.50 -9.72 -16.39
C ALA A 49 24.03 -10.38 -17.69
N GLU A 50 25.17 -11.07 -17.62
CA GLU A 50 25.73 -11.86 -18.73
C GLU A 50 24.82 -13.04 -19.12
N ASN A 51 24.12 -13.63 -18.14
CA ASN A 51 23.08 -14.63 -18.35
C ASN A 51 21.77 -14.04 -18.94
N GLY A 52 21.76 -12.76 -19.35
CA GLY A 52 20.63 -12.11 -20.00
C GLY A 52 19.56 -11.60 -19.05
N TRP A 53 19.86 -11.46 -17.75
CA TRP A 53 18.91 -10.88 -16.80
C TRP A 53 18.79 -9.38 -17.02
N SER A 54 17.55 -8.87 -17.02
CA SER A 54 17.29 -7.44 -17.09
C SER A 54 17.54 -6.76 -15.74
N ARG A 55 17.87 -5.46 -15.76
CA ARG A 55 18.05 -4.63 -14.56
C ARG A 55 16.95 -4.83 -13.53
N THR A 56 15.68 -4.79 -13.96
CA THR A 56 14.52 -4.96 -13.09
C THR A 56 14.49 -6.33 -12.42
N ARG A 57 14.89 -7.39 -13.13
CA ARG A 57 14.92 -8.76 -12.61
C ARG A 57 16.03 -8.94 -11.56
N ILE A 58 17.18 -8.34 -11.79
CA ILE A 58 18.29 -8.35 -10.83
C ILE A 58 17.90 -7.57 -9.58
N MET A 59 17.26 -6.40 -9.75
CA MET A 59 16.80 -5.59 -8.64
C MET A 59 15.76 -6.31 -7.77
N SER A 60 14.79 -6.98 -8.39
CA SER A 60 13.80 -7.76 -7.64
C SER A 60 14.42 -8.93 -6.88
N TRP A 61 15.46 -9.56 -7.43
CA TRP A 61 16.18 -10.62 -6.74
C TRP A 61 16.96 -10.08 -5.53
N LEU A 62 17.61 -8.91 -5.67
CA LEU A 62 18.28 -8.25 -4.54
C LEU A 62 17.30 -7.86 -3.44
N GLU A 63 16.10 -7.37 -3.78
CA GLU A 63 15.05 -7.05 -2.82
C GLU A 63 14.51 -8.31 -2.10
N ASP A 64 14.44 -9.47 -2.77
CA ASP A 64 13.99 -10.74 -2.20
C ASP A 64 15.03 -11.33 -1.22
N GLU A 65 16.31 -11.28 -1.59
CA GLU A 65 17.41 -11.85 -0.80
C GLU A 65 17.79 -10.98 0.41
N TYR A 66 17.84 -9.64 0.23
CA TYR A 66 18.35 -8.70 1.23
C TYR A 66 17.28 -7.78 1.84
N GLY A 67 16.04 -7.83 1.33
CA GLY A 67 14.90 -7.06 1.82
C GLY A 67 14.75 -5.67 1.19
N PRO A 68 13.63 -4.98 1.46
CA PRO A 68 13.25 -3.72 0.79
C PRO A 68 14.13 -2.52 1.15
N SER A 69 14.95 -2.61 2.20
CA SER A 69 15.87 -1.54 2.63
C SER A 69 17.15 -1.47 1.80
N ILE A 70 17.39 -2.43 0.90
CA ILE A 70 18.56 -2.43 0.01
C ILE A 70 18.47 -1.37 -1.08
N ARG A 71 17.27 -0.89 -1.39
CA ARG A 71 17.04 0.07 -2.47
C ARG A 71 17.08 1.50 -1.95
N SER A 72 17.81 2.36 -2.65
CA SER A 72 17.87 3.81 -2.35
C SER A 72 16.54 4.53 -2.56
N THR A 73 15.60 3.89 -3.26
CA THR A 73 14.25 4.38 -3.55
C THR A 73 13.20 3.36 -3.09
N PRO A 74 12.18 3.76 -2.31
CA PRO A 74 11.17 2.81 -1.84
C PRO A 74 10.50 2.12 -3.03
N ALA A 75 10.56 0.79 -3.07
CA ALA A 75 10.04 -0.05 -4.14
C ALA A 75 8.51 0.05 -4.20
N THR A 76 7.98 0.89 -5.09
CA THR A 76 6.52 1.03 -5.28
C THR A 76 5.92 0.00 -6.24
N GLU A 77 6.72 -0.90 -6.84
CA GLU A 77 6.26 -1.64 -8.04
C GLU A 77 5.86 -3.11 -7.81
N GLY A 78 6.26 -3.76 -6.71
CA GLY A 78 6.00 -5.20 -6.51
C GLY A 78 5.02 -5.53 -5.38
N ALA A 79 5.21 -4.95 -4.19
CA ALA A 79 4.37 -5.21 -3.02
C ALA A 79 3.17 -4.26 -2.91
N GLY A 80 3.15 -3.18 -3.72
CA GLY A 80 2.06 -2.19 -3.68
C GLY A 80 0.70 -2.81 -3.95
N TRP A 81 0.55 -3.64 -4.99
CA TRP A 81 -0.75 -4.22 -5.32
C TRP A 81 -1.23 -5.23 -4.29
N LEU A 82 -0.34 -6.05 -3.72
CA LEU A 82 -0.69 -7.03 -2.68
C LEU A 82 -1.07 -6.34 -1.36
N ALA A 83 -0.35 -5.28 -1.01
CA ALA A 83 -0.65 -4.40 0.12
C ALA A 83 -1.97 -3.64 -0.07
N TRP A 84 -2.40 -3.36 -1.31
CA TRP A 84 -3.70 -2.77 -1.64
C TRP A 84 -4.84 -3.78 -1.75
N LEU A 85 -4.56 -5.05 -2.11
CA LEU A 85 -5.56 -6.11 -2.11
C LEU A 85 -6.05 -6.44 -0.70
N LEU A 86 -5.17 -6.36 0.30
CA LEU A 86 -5.53 -6.60 1.70
C LEU A 86 -6.63 -5.64 2.21
N PRO A 87 -6.49 -4.30 2.16
CA PRO A 87 -7.53 -3.38 2.60
C PRO A 87 -8.79 -3.49 1.73
N LEU A 88 -8.65 -3.71 0.42
CA LEU A 88 -9.81 -3.86 -0.46
C LEU A 88 -10.62 -5.14 -0.13
N ALA A 89 -9.94 -6.25 0.16
CA ALA A 89 -10.57 -7.50 0.59
C ALA A 89 -11.28 -7.34 1.94
N VAL A 90 -10.69 -6.59 2.88
CA VAL A 90 -11.31 -6.29 4.18
C VAL A 90 -12.59 -5.46 4.00
N VAL A 91 -12.57 -4.44 3.13
CA VAL A 91 -13.76 -3.61 2.85
C VAL A 91 -14.86 -4.43 2.18
N ILE A 92 -14.53 -5.22 1.17
CA ILE A 92 -15.51 -6.06 0.46
C ILE A 92 -16.08 -7.13 1.39
N GLY A 93 -15.22 -7.80 2.17
CA GLY A 93 -15.63 -8.81 3.15
C GLY A 93 -16.52 -8.22 4.25
N GLY A 94 -16.14 -7.07 4.80
CA GLY A 94 -16.93 -6.36 5.80
C GLY A 94 -18.30 -5.93 5.27
N ALA A 95 -18.36 -5.38 4.06
CA ALA A 95 -19.61 -4.98 3.41
C ALA A 95 -20.52 -6.19 3.16
N ALA A 96 -19.97 -7.32 2.71
CA ALA A 96 -20.73 -8.54 2.47
C ALA A 96 -21.33 -9.12 3.76
N VAL A 97 -20.55 -9.15 4.86
CA VAL A 97 -21.02 -9.62 6.17
C VAL A 97 -22.09 -8.69 6.74
N ALA A 98 -21.88 -7.38 6.68
CA ALA A 98 -22.86 -6.40 7.13
C ALA A 98 -24.18 -6.53 6.34
N TRP A 99 -24.11 -6.62 5.02
CA TRP A 99 -25.28 -6.76 4.16
C TRP A 99 -26.04 -8.08 4.44
N ALA A 100 -25.32 -9.18 4.65
CA ALA A 100 -25.92 -10.46 5.03
C ALA A 100 -26.63 -10.37 6.40
N PHE A 101 -26.04 -9.69 7.38
CA PHE A 101 -26.66 -9.45 8.69
C PHE A 101 -27.90 -8.56 8.60
N LEU A 102 -27.82 -7.47 7.84
CA LEU A 102 -28.95 -6.55 7.63
C LEU A 102 -30.12 -7.28 6.97
N ARG A 103 -29.87 -8.04 5.88
CA ARG A 103 -30.89 -8.86 5.21
C ARG A 103 -31.50 -9.93 6.11
N ARG A 104 -30.72 -10.47 7.05
CA ARG A 104 -31.21 -11.46 8.01
C ARG A 104 -32.06 -10.83 9.11
N SER A 105 -31.85 -9.54 9.43
CA SER A 105 -32.68 -8.80 10.39
C SER A 105 -33.99 -8.26 9.79
N THR A 106 -34.09 -8.08 8.46
CA THR A 106 -35.35 -7.58 7.86
C THR A 106 -36.48 -8.61 7.83
N SER A 107 -36.24 -9.86 8.26
CA SER A 107 -37.31 -10.84 8.49
C SER A 107 -37.86 -10.82 9.93
N SER A 108 -37.40 -9.93 10.81
CA SER A 108 -38.03 -9.71 12.10
C SER A 108 -37.91 -8.26 12.57
N SER A 109 -39.06 -7.60 12.56
CA SER A 109 -39.43 -6.42 13.36
C SER A 109 -39.06 -5.05 12.77
N GLY A 110 -40.13 -4.26 12.59
CA GLY A 110 -40.11 -2.88 12.12
C GLY A 110 -39.13 -1.99 12.87
N VAL A 111 -38.29 -1.32 12.10
CA VAL A 111 -37.51 -0.18 12.55
C VAL A 111 -38.01 1.00 11.73
N GLU A 112 -39.00 1.70 12.29
CA GLU A 112 -39.40 3.05 11.86
C GLU A 112 -39.19 4.03 13.03
N PRO A 113 -37.94 4.48 13.32
CA PRO A 113 -37.63 5.24 14.52
C PRO A 113 -37.22 6.69 14.18
N SER A 114 -38.04 7.42 13.43
CA SER A 114 -37.80 8.85 13.20
C SER A 114 -39.09 9.68 13.14
N THR A 115 -40.20 9.07 12.76
CA THR A 115 -41.49 9.76 12.64
C THR A 115 -42.17 10.00 13.99
N GLN A 116 -41.92 9.16 15.00
CA GLN A 116 -42.60 9.26 16.31
C GLN A 116 -41.98 10.31 17.24
N VAL A 117 -40.65 10.37 17.33
CA VAL A 117 -39.92 11.37 18.12
C VAL A 117 -40.26 12.78 17.61
N THR A 118 -40.24 12.98 16.29
CA THR A 118 -40.59 14.27 15.65
C THR A 118 -42.04 14.71 15.88
N ARG A 119 -43.01 13.79 16.01
CA ARG A 119 -44.44 14.14 16.19
C ARG A 119 -44.75 14.51 17.64
N SER A 120 -44.19 13.77 18.59
CA SER A 120 -44.39 14.01 20.03
C SER A 120 -43.74 15.32 20.47
N GLU A 121 -42.47 15.54 20.12
CA GLU A 121 -41.69 16.72 20.53
C GLU A 121 -42.29 18.03 19.98
N ARG A 122 -42.75 18.02 18.72
CA ARG A 122 -43.41 19.18 18.10
C ARG A 122 -44.65 19.63 18.87
N SER A 123 -45.45 18.68 19.37
CA SER A 123 -46.67 19.00 20.09
C SER A 123 -46.42 19.62 21.47
N GLU A 124 -45.28 19.28 22.09
CA GLU A 124 -44.88 19.79 23.41
C GLU A 124 -44.25 21.18 23.30
N LEU A 125 -43.37 21.38 22.31
CA LEU A 125 -42.81 22.69 21.96
C LEU A 125 -43.91 23.72 21.62
N GLU A 126 -44.95 23.33 20.88
CA GLU A 126 -46.07 24.22 20.56
C GLU A 126 -46.89 24.63 21.79
N ARG A 127 -46.98 23.77 22.81
CA ARG A 127 -47.63 24.10 24.08
C ARG A 127 -46.79 25.07 24.89
N GLU A 128 -45.49 24.85 24.93
CA GLU A 128 -44.54 25.69 25.68
C GLU A 128 -44.39 27.10 25.06
N LEU A 129 -44.41 27.20 23.73
CA LEU A 129 -44.44 28.51 23.05
C LEU A 129 -45.72 29.30 23.35
N ARG A 130 -46.85 28.59 23.51
CA ARG A 130 -48.15 29.21 23.80
C ARG A 130 -48.22 29.71 25.24
N THR A 131 -47.60 29.01 26.19
CA THR A 131 -47.51 29.46 27.58
C THR A 131 -46.57 30.66 27.72
N LEU A 132 -45.44 30.69 27.02
CA LEU A 132 -44.51 31.83 27.05
C LEU A 132 -45.09 33.09 26.41
N ARG A 133 -45.84 32.96 25.32
CA ARG A 133 -46.47 34.10 24.63
C ARG A 133 -47.67 34.69 25.39
N GLY A 134 -48.25 33.96 26.34
CA GLY A 134 -49.40 34.40 27.15
C GLY A 134 -49.05 35.00 28.52
N ARG A 135 -47.76 35.13 28.88
CA ARG A 135 -47.34 35.80 30.12
C ARG A 135 -47.38 37.33 29.89
N PRO A 136 -48.22 38.09 30.63
CA PRO A 136 -48.32 39.54 30.51
C PRO A 136 -47.07 40.26 31.03
#